data_AF-A0A1V5YUX7-F1
#
_entry.id   AF-A0A1V5YUX7-F1
#
_cell.length_a   1.000
_cell.length_b   1.000
_cell.length_c   1.000
_cell.angle_alpha   90.00
_cell.angle_beta   90.00
_cell.angle_gamma   90.00
#
_symmetry.space_group_name_H-M   'P 1'
#
loop_
_entity.id
_entity.type
_entity.pdbx_description
1 polymer ?
#
loop_
_entity_poly.entity_id
_entity_poly.type
_entity_poly.pdbx_seq_one_letter_code
_entity_poly.pdbx_strand_id
1 'polypeptide(L)'
;MKQDTRHIAIAMTRSIAQIIEGATDQQVDFYKLLWNVHWAIDYYGVDKTRSTLIEIVLDADFKADELATRLRDTLFQEQMKEDTLGDWFTHAMKD
;
A
#
# COMPACT_ATOMS: atom_id res chain seq x y z
N MET A 1 -8.93 19.80 3.38
CA MET A 1 -8.37 19.26 4.65
C MET A 1 -7.16 18.39 4.31
N LYS A 2 -5.93 18.84 4.57
CA LYS A 2 -4.69 18.04 4.37
C LYS A 2 -4.03 17.60 5.70
N GLN A 3 -4.63 17.97 6.84
CA GLN A 3 -4.07 17.76 8.18
C GLN A 3 -4.31 16.34 8.75
N ASP A 4 -5.11 15.52 8.07
CA ASP A 4 -5.53 14.19 8.56
C ASP A 4 -4.65 13.04 8.02
N THR A 5 -4.30 13.08 6.73
CA THR A 5 -3.54 12.01 6.06
C THR A 5 -2.21 11.67 6.75
N ARG A 6 -1.46 12.69 7.19
CA ARG A 6 -0.17 12.48 7.85
C ARG A 6 -0.30 11.72 9.18
N HIS A 7 -1.29 12.07 9.99
CA HIS A 7 -1.52 11.41 11.28
C HIS A 7 -1.95 9.96 11.06
N ILE A 8 -2.84 9.73 10.09
CA ILE A 8 -3.28 8.38 9.70
C ILE A 8 -2.10 7.56 9.19
N ALA A 9 -1.24 8.11 8.33
CA ALA A 9 -0.07 7.42 7.80
C ALA A 9 0.90 7.00 8.92
N ILE A 10 1.20 7.90 9.87
CA ILE A 10 2.07 7.60 11.01
C ILE A 10 1.44 6.49 11.88
N ALA A 11 0.16 6.60 12.21
CA ALA A 11 -0.54 5.63 13.04
C ALA A 11 -0.58 4.24 12.38
N MET A 12 -0.91 4.19 11.09
CA MET A 12 -0.94 2.96 10.30
C MET A 12 0.44 2.31 10.22
N THR A 13 1.48 3.10 9.91
CA THR A 13 2.86 2.60 9.83
C THR A 13 3.31 2.01 11.16
N ARG A 14 3.05 2.70 12.27
CA ARG A 14 3.38 2.21 13.62
C ARG A 14 2.68 0.90 13.93
N SER A 15 1.37 0.83 13.67
CA SER A 15 0.60 -0.39 13.94
C SER A 15 1.11 -1.58 13.14
N ILE A 16 1.41 -1.39 11.86
CA ILE A 16 1.91 -2.46 10.99
C ILE A 16 3.31 -2.90 11.43
N ALA A 17 4.22 -1.95 11.70
CA ALA A 17 5.56 -2.26 12.17
C ALA A 17 5.53 -3.06 13.48
N GLN A 18 4.70 -2.64 14.45
CA GLN A 18 4.52 -3.35 15.72
C GLN A 18 3.97 -4.78 15.55
N ILE A 19 3.02 -4.98 14.61
CA ILE A 19 2.48 -6.31 14.32
C ILE A 19 3.57 -7.22 13.76
N ILE A 20 4.34 -6.73 12.77
CA ILE A 20 5.38 -7.52 12.10
C ILE A 20 6.51 -7.85 13.08
N GLU A 21 7.03 -6.86 13.80
CA GLU A 21 8.12 -7.03 14.76
C GLU A 21 7.71 -7.84 16.00
N GLY A 22 6.41 -7.88 16.31
CA GLY A 22 5.87 -8.72 17.39
C GLY A 22 5.55 -10.16 16.95
N ALA A 23 5.26 -10.39 15.67
CA ALA A 23 4.93 -11.70 15.12
C ALA A 23 6.13 -12.41 14.46
N THR A 24 7.19 -11.66 14.15
CA THR A 24 8.36 -12.15 13.42
C THR A 24 9.64 -11.54 14.02
N ASP A 25 10.79 -12.19 13.80
CA ASP A 25 12.10 -11.61 14.16
C ASP A 25 12.61 -10.60 13.13
N GLN A 26 11.75 -10.12 12.23
CA GLN A 26 12.11 -9.20 11.14
C GLN A 26 11.82 -7.76 11.54
N GLN A 27 12.73 -6.85 11.19
CA GLN A 27 12.55 -5.41 11.42
C GLN A 27 11.97 -4.72 10.20
N VAL A 28 11.09 -3.76 10.44
CA VAL A 28 10.51 -2.92 9.38
C VAL A 28 11.32 -1.62 9.28
N ASP A 29 11.72 -1.24 8.07
CA ASP A 29 12.21 0.12 7.82
C ASP A 29 11.05 1.11 7.93
N PHE A 30 10.89 1.67 9.14
CA PHE A 30 9.78 2.55 9.47
C PHE A 30 9.68 3.76 8.54
N TYR A 31 10.79 4.41 8.21
CA TYR A 31 10.76 5.65 7.42
C TYR A 31 10.43 5.37 5.95
N LYS A 32 11.00 4.29 5.39
CA LYS A 32 10.67 3.85 4.04
C LYS A 32 9.22 3.41 3.93
N LEU A 33 8.71 2.70 4.93
CA LEU A 33 7.30 2.32 4.95
C LEU A 33 6.39 3.54 5.11
N LEU A 34 6.71 4.46 6.03
CA LEU A 34 5.93 5.68 6.25
C LEU A 34 5.77 6.51 4.98
N TRP A 35 6.87 6.67 4.22
CA TRP A 35 6.83 7.39 2.96
C TRP A 35 5.83 6.77 1.97
N ASN A 36 5.92 5.44 1.78
CA ASN A 36 5.04 4.73 0.85
C ASN A 36 3.59 4.66 1.35
N VAL A 37 3.35 4.55 2.65
CA VAL A 37 2.00 4.61 3.24
C VAL A 37 1.38 5.99 3.06
N HIS A 38 2.13 7.06 3.31
CA HIS A 38 1.64 8.42 3.09
C HIS A 38 1.29 8.65 1.62
N TRP A 39 2.18 8.26 0.71
CA TRP A 39 1.91 8.30 -0.73
C TRP A 39 0.68 7.47 -1.08
N ALA A 40 0.58 6.23 -0.62
CA ALA A 40 -0.53 5.35 -0.93
C ALA A 40 -1.88 5.92 -0.45
N ILE A 41 -1.93 6.51 0.75
CA ILE A 41 -3.15 7.13 1.25
C ILE A 41 -3.55 8.34 0.40
N ASP A 42 -2.59 9.18 0.00
CA ASP A 42 -2.87 10.37 -0.81
C ASP A 42 -3.45 10.02 -2.20
N TYR A 43 -3.02 8.90 -2.80
CA TYR A 43 -3.42 8.51 -4.16
C TYR A 43 -4.56 7.48 -4.22
N TYR A 44 -4.61 6.55 -3.27
CA TYR A 44 -5.54 5.40 -3.29
C TYR A 44 -6.50 5.37 -2.09
N GLY A 45 -6.28 6.24 -1.09
CA GLY A 45 -7.09 6.30 0.11
C GLY A 45 -6.67 5.30 1.20
N VAL A 46 -7.21 5.51 2.39
CA VAL A 46 -6.84 4.79 3.63
C VAL A 46 -7.20 3.31 3.55
N ASP A 47 -8.40 2.99 3.09
CA ASP A 47 -8.93 1.63 3.11
C ASP A 47 -8.18 0.72 2.15
N LYS A 48 -7.93 1.18 0.92
CA LYS A 48 -7.15 0.45 -0.08
C LYS A 48 -5.70 0.25 0.37
N THR A 49 -5.07 1.29 0.92
CA THR A 49 -3.71 1.17 1.48
C THR A 49 -3.66 0.11 2.58
N ARG A 50 -4.64 0.13 3.49
CA ARG A 50 -4.74 -0.83 4.59
C ARG A 50 -4.93 -2.26 4.08
N SER A 51 -5.85 -2.48 3.15
CA SER A 51 -6.14 -3.83 2.63
C SER A 51 -4.90 -4.40 1.93
N THR A 52 -4.24 -3.61 1.08
CA THR A 52 -3.02 -4.05 0.36
C THR A 52 -1.87 -4.37 1.32
N LEU A 53 -1.68 -3.57 2.38
CA LEU A 53 -0.69 -3.89 3.42
C LEU A 53 -0.98 -5.23 4.10
N ILE A 54 -2.24 -5.50 4.44
CA ILE A 54 -2.65 -6.77 5.07
C ILE A 54 -2.41 -7.93 4.12
N GLU A 55 -2.78 -7.81 2.85
CA GLU A 55 -2.55 -8.83 1.83
C GLU A 55 -1.06 -9.18 1.68
N ILE A 56 -0.18 -8.17 1.67
CA ILE A 56 1.27 -8.39 1.57
C ILE A 56 1.80 -9.09 2.83
N VAL A 57 1.35 -8.70 4.03
CA VAL A 57 1.81 -9.29 5.30
C VAL A 57 1.33 -10.73 5.48
N LEU A 58 0.18 -11.08 4.92
CA LEU A 58 -0.37 -12.44 4.97
C LEU A 58 0.23 -13.38 3.92
N ASP A 59 1.07 -12.88 3.02
CA ASP A 59 1.76 -13.68 2.02
C ASP A 59 2.75 -14.66 2.70
N ALA A 60 2.79 -15.91 2.23
CA ALA A 60 3.67 -16.95 2.78
C ALA A 60 5.15 -16.59 2.63
N ASP A 61 5.48 -15.77 1.63
CA ASP A 61 6.82 -15.38 1.24
C ASP A 61 7.22 -14.03 1.85
N PHE A 62 6.46 -13.55 2.83
CA PHE A 62 6.59 -12.20 3.37
C PHE A 62 7.98 -11.91 3.95
N LYS A 63 8.51 -10.75 3.56
CA LYS A 63 9.73 -10.15 4.10
C LYS A 63 9.52 -8.67 4.45
N ALA A 64 9.89 -8.29 5.66
CA ALA A 64 9.66 -6.97 6.22
C ALA A 64 10.46 -5.85 5.51
N ASP A 65 11.66 -6.14 5.02
CA ASP A 65 12.52 -5.20 4.30
C ASP A 65 12.00 -4.87 2.88
N GLU A 66 11.22 -5.79 2.30
CA GLU A 66 10.58 -5.65 1.00
C GLU A 66 9.18 -4.99 1.08
N LEU A 67 8.54 -4.96 2.26
CA LEU A 67 7.15 -4.51 2.46
C LEU A 67 6.85 -3.15 1.81
N ALA A 68 7.70 -2.16 2.05
CA ALA A 68 7.48 -0.81 1.53
C ALA A 68 7.55 -0.76 -0.01
N THR A 69 8.45 -1.53 -0.62
CA THR A 69 8.57 -1.65 -2.08
C THR A 69 7.37 -2.40 -2.65
N ARG A 70 6.97 -3.51 -2.02
CA ARG A 70 5.82 -4.31 -2.43
C ARG A 70 4.52 -3.51 -2.38
N LEU A 71 4.30 -2.69 -1.34
CA LEU A 71 3.11 -1.83 -1.25
C LEU A 71 3.01 -0.91 -2.48
N ARG A 72 4.10 -0.22 -2.80
CA ARG A 72 4.16 0.69 -3.94
C ARG A 72 3.90 -0.04 -5.25
N ASP A 73 4.60 -1.14 -5.47
CA ASP A 73 4.55 -1.87 -6.74
C ASP A 73 3.18 -2.53 -6.96
N THR A 74 2.56 -3.09 -5.92
CA THR A 74 1.21 -3.65 -6.00
C THR A 74 0.19 -2.59 -6.38
N LEU A 75 0.15 -1.46 -5.66
CA LEU A 75 -0.81 -0.38 -5.94
C LEU A 75 -0.61 0.23 -7.33
N PHE A 76 0.65 0.43 -7.74
CA PHE A 76 0.96 0.95 -9.06
C PHE A 76 0.53 0.00 -10.18
N GLN A 77 0.76 -1.31 -10.01
CA GLN A 77 0.33 -2.32 -10.98
C GLN A 77 -1.19 -2.43 -11.08
N GLU A 78 -1.90 -2.32 -9.96
CA GLU A 78 -3.37 -2.32 -9.95
C GLU A 78 -3.93 -1.09 -10.68
N GLN A 79 -3.38 0.10 -10.45
CA GLN A 79 -3.77 1.31 -11.20
C GLN A 79 -3.58 1.13 -12.71
N MET A 80 -2.41 0.62 -13.12
CA MET A 80 -2.14 0.39 -14.54
C MET A 80 -3.12 -0.60 -15.17
N LYS A 81 -3.55 -1.62 -14.42
CA LYS A 81 -4.57 -2.58 -14.89
C LYS A 81 -5.93 -1.90 -15.02
N GLU A 82 -6.34 -1.09 -14.04
CA GLU A 82 -7.60 -0.33 -14.11
C GLU A 82 -7.62 0.64 -15.29
N ASP A 83 -6.54 1.39 -15.51
CA ASP A 83 -6.42 2.34 -16.62
C ASP A 83 -6.49 1.61 -17.98
N THR A 84 -5.77 0.49 -18.12
CA THR A 84 -5.77 -0.32 -19.36
C THR A 84 -7.15 -0.92 -19.64
N LEU A 85 -7.87 -1.36 -18.60
CA LEU A 85 -9.24 -1.86 -18.72
C LEU A 85 -10.22 -0.74 -19.07
N GLY A 86 -10.05 0.45 -18.48
CA GLY A 86 -10.85 1.65 -18.78
C GLY A 86 -10.68 2.11 -20.23
N ASP A 87 -9.44 2.09 -20.73
CA ASP A 87 -9.13 2.39 -22.13
C ASP A 87 -9.76 1.38 -23.08
N TRP A 88 -9.65 0.08 -22.76
CA TRP A 88 -10.28 -0.99 -23.54
C TRP A 88 -11.81 -0.84 -23.57
N PHE A 89 -12.44 -0.58 -22.42
CA PHE A 89 -13.88 -0.41 -22.32
C PHE A 89 -14.36 0.82 -23.11
N THR A 90 -13.61 1.92 -23.06
CA THR A 90 -13.91 3.13 -23.82
C THR A 90 -13.82 2.91 -25.33
N HIS A 91 -12.87 2.08 -25.78
CA HIS A 91 -12.76 1.69 -27.19
C HIS A 91 -13.95 0.82 -27.62
N ALA A 92 -14.26 -0.23 -26.85
CA ALA A 92 -15.35 -1.16 -27.14
C ALA A 92 -16.75 -0.53 -27.15
N MET A 93 -16.94 0.60 -26.47
CA MET A 93 -18.21 1.36 -26.43
C MET A 93 -18.35 2.39 -27.56
N LYS A 94 -17.30 2.63 -28.35
CA LYS A 94 -17.32 3.58 -29.49
C LYS A 94 -17.47 2.89 -30.86
N ASP A 95 -17.33 1.58 -30.91
CA ASP A 95 -17.67 0.71 -32.06
C ASP A 95 -19.11 0.19 -31.94
#